data_AF-A0A2I0LCB0-F1
#
_entry.id   AF-A0A2I0LCB0-F1
#
_cell.length_a   1.000
_cell.length_b   1.000
_cell.length_c   1.000
_cell.angle_alpha   90.00
_cell.angle_beta   90.00
_cell.angle_gamma   90.00
#
_symmetry.space_group_name_H-M   'P 1'
#
loop_
_entity.id
_entity.type
_entity.pdbx_description
1 polymer ?
#
loop_
_entity_poly.entity_id
_entity_poly.type
_entity_poly.pdbx_seq_one_letter_code
_entity_poly.pdbx_strand_id
1 'polypeptide(L)'
;MQALFPVSFMFSGSLKFSARSDEIMKHYQHLPHLSASKPQAIGKESRRVYVELSLGSLEEVWVAVLNVTGPLSGWSFADQALPVPETADGGPPSYICRLSGSSSENWTFWLEASSLEDLRVDVAVLDQYMVGAAKKLKGLFPDWVDVTAYSSFMSSYTF
;
A
#
# COMPACT_ATOMS: atom_id res chain seq x y z
N MET A 1 2.93 10.71 -11.52
CA MET A 1 2.31 9.37 -11.46
C MET A 1 1.93 9.11 -10.00
N GLN A 2 0.75 9.54 -9.58
CA GLN A 2 0.20 9.27 -8.23
C GLN A 2 -1.13 8.56 -8.43
N ALA A 3 -1.09 7.25 -8.64
CA ALA A 3 -2.29 6.43 -8.75
C ALA A 3 -2.04 5.17 -7.96
N LEU A 4 -2.46 5.22 -6.71
CA LEU A 4 -2.57 4.06 -5.84
C LEU A 4 -3.52 4.38 -4.71
N PHE A 5 -3.38 5.57 -4.13
CA PHE A 5 -4.38 6.13 -3.24
C PHE A 5 -4.11 7.62 -2.98
N PRO A 6 -4.54 8.56 -3.85
CA PRO A 6 -4.38 9.96 -3.51
C PRO A 6 -5.53 10.30 -2.56
N VAL A 7 -5.32 10.03 -1.26
CA VAL A 7 -6.24 10.32 -0.15
C VAL A 7 -6.75 11.76 -0.22
N SER A 8 -5.90 12.65 -0.74
CA SER A 8 -6.23 14.03 -1.04
C SER A 8 -7.45 14.19 -1.95
N PHE A 9 -7.83 13.23 -2.79
CA PHE A 9 -9.05 13.30 -3.62
C PHE A 9 -10.30 12.78 -2.91
N MET A 10 -10.15 12.01 -1.83
CA MET A 10 -11.31 11.52 -1.06
C MET A 10 -11.98 12.64 -0.24
N PHE A 11 -11.23 13.70 0.07
CA PHE A 11 -11.75 14.83 0.84
C PHE A 11 -11.73 16.09 -0.05
N SER A 12 -12.90 16.43 -0.59
CA SER A 12 -13.13 17.70 -1.28
C SER A 12 -13.63 18.76 -0.30
N GLY A 13 -13.20 20.01 -0.47
CA GLY A 13 -13.60 21.12 0.42
C GLY A 13 -12.86 21.18 1.77
N SER A 14 -11.92 20.28 2.06
CA SER A 14 -11.09 20.34 3.27
C SER A 14 -9.82 21.18 3.09
N LEU A 15 -9.40 21.86 4.16
CA LEU A 15 -8.09 22.48 4.24
C LEU A 15 -7.02 21.40 4.44
N LYS A 16 -5.97 21.44 3.63
CA LYS A 16 -4.89 20.43 3.63
C LYS A 16 -3.58 21.09 4.03
N PHE A 17 -2.93 20.53 5.04
CA PHE A 17 -1.68 21.04 5.57
C PHE A 17 -0.64 19.92 5.54
N SER A 18 0.46 20.14 4.83
CA SER A 18 1.59 19.21 4.88
C SER A 18 2.39 19.46 6.16
N ALA A 19 2.42 18.48 7.05
CA ALA A 19 3.33 18.47 8.20
C ALA A 19 4.73 18.03 7.76
N ARG A 20 5.75 18.38 8.56
CA ARG A 20 7.11 17.88 8.31
C ARG A 20 7.14 16.37 8.57
N SER A 21 7.74 15.62 7.65
CA SER A 21 7.81 14.16 7.73
C SER A 21 8.89 13.66 8.71
N ASP A 22 9.76 14.53 9.22
CA ASP A 22 10.88 14.09 10.05
C ASP A 22 10.42 13.52 11.39
N GLU A 23 9.35 14.03 11.98
CA GLU A 23 8.80 13.52 13.23
C GLU A 23 8.22 12.11 13.06
N ILE A 24 7.43 11.85 12.00
CA ILE A 24 6.83 10.53 11.79
C ILE A 24 7.89 9.48 11.43
N MET A 25 8.91 9.88 10.67
CA MET A 25 10.03 9.00 10.30
C MET A 25 10.94 8.68 11.49
N LYS A 26 11.02 9.57 12.50
CA LYS A 26 11.74 9.31 13.76
C LYS A 26 10.94 8.43 14.72
N HIS A 27 9.61 8.45 14.62
CA HIS A 27 8.72 7.68 15.48
C HIS A 27 8.73 6.18 15.14
N TYR A 28 8.71 5.85 13.85
CA TYR A 28 8.71 4.45 13.40
C TYR A 28 10.11 3.90 13.17
N GLN A 29 10.37 2.73 13.74
CA GLN A 29 11.63 2.00 13.57
C GLN A 29 11.66 1.19 12.28
N HIS A 30 10.53 0.59 11.92
CA HIS A 30 10.39 -0.27 10.75
C HIS A 30 9.25 0.23 9.89
N LEU A 31 9.56 0.55 8.63
CA LEU A 31 8.56 0.98 7.66
C LEU A 31 7.91 -0.22 6.98
N PRO A 32 6.69 -0.02 6.41
CA PRO A 32 6.08 -1.04 5.57
C PRO A 32 7.01 -1.44 4.43
N HIS A 33 7.16 -2.74 4.25
CA HIS A 33 7.98 -3.25 3.18
C HIS A 33 7.46 -4.59 2.66
N LEU A 34 7.84 -4.86 1.43
CA LEU A 34 7.56 -6.11 0.73
C LEU A 34 8.85 -6.90 0.61
N SER A 35 8.80 -8.19 0.94
CA SER A 35 9.88 -9.13 0.68
C SER A 35 9.38 -10.26 -0.21
N ALA A 36 10.27 -10.86 -1.00
CA ALA A 36 9.91 -11.96 -1.88
C ALA A 36 10.93 -13.10 -1.81
N SER A 37 10.42 -14.31 -1.97
CA SER A 37 11.25 -15.50 -2.14
C SER A 37 11.72 -15.62 -3.60
N LYS A 38 12.64 -16.56 -3.85
CA LYS A 38 13.08 -16.86 -5.21
C LYS A 38 11.89 -17.32 -6.06
N PRO A 39 11.68 -16.78 -7.26
CA PRO A 39 10.61 -17.22 -8.16
C PRO A 39 10.71 -18.72 -8.44
N GLN A 40 9.57 -19.41 -8.37
CA GLN A 40 9.45 -20.82 -8.69
C GLN A 40 8.82 -20.98 -10.07
N ALA A 41 9.49 -21.70 -10.98
CA ALA A 41 8.91 -22.02 -12.28
C ALA A 41 7.71 -22.98 -12.11
N ILE A 42 6.57 -22.63 -12.69
CA ILE A 42 5.36 -23.47 -12.74
C ILE A 42 5.22 -24.10 -14.13
N GLY A 43 5.75 -23.44 -15.16
CA GLY A 43 5.76 -23.91 -16.54
C GLY A 43 7.02 -23.44 -17.27
N LYS A 44 6.99 -23.48 -18.62
CA LYS A 44 8.12 -23.02 -19.45
C LYS A 44 8.34 -21.52 -19.35
N GLU A 45 7.27 -20.74 -19.25
CA GLU A 45 7.30 -19.28 -19.22
C GLU A 45 6.56 -18.70 -18.01
N SER A 46 5.85 -19.54 -17.24
CA SER A 46 5.11 -19.10 -16.05
C SER A 46 5.89 -19.34 -14.77
N ARG A 47 5.75 -18.41 -13.83
CA ARG A 47 6.44 -18.42 -12.54
C ARG A 47 5.54 -17.96 -11.41
N ARG A 48 5.79 -18.49 -10.21
CA ARG A 48 5.20 -18.05 -8.95
C ARG A 48 6.22 -17.27 -8.15
N VAL A 49 5.83 -16.11 -7.64
CA VAL A 49 6.60 -15.36 -6.66
C VAL A 49 5.85 -15.40 -5.34
N TYR A 50 6.48 -15.90 -4.28
CA TYR A 50 5.90 -15.80 -2.94
C TYR A 50 6.37 -14.49 -2.32
N VAL A 51 5.43 -13.76 -1.76
CA VAL A 51 5.61 -12.39 -1.29
C VAL A 51 5.09 -12.29 0.14
N GLU A 52 5.81 -11.56 0.96
CA GLU A 52 5.42 -11.23 2.32
C GLU A 52 5.39 -9.71 2.48
N LEU A 53 4.21 -9.19 2.84
CA LEU A 53 4.00 -7.80 3.22
C LEU A 53 4.07 -7.67 4.74
N SER A 54 5.03 -6.88 5.22
CA SER A 54 5.08 -6.42 6.61
C SER A 54 4.67 -4.96 6.67
N LEU A 55 3.76 -4.61 7.60
CA LEU A 55 3.44 -3.21 7.90
C LEU A 55 4.45 -2.55 8.83
N GLY A 56 5.48 -3.28 9.25
CA GLY A 56 6.51 -2.76 10.14
C GLY A 56 5.95 -2.40 11.51
N SER A 57 6.38 -1.24 12.04
CA SER A 57 6.00 -0.76 13.37
C SER A 57 4.88 0.27 13.34
N LEU A 58 4.08 0.33 12.27
CA LEU A 58 2.94 1.25 12.19
C LEU A 58 1.88 0.92 13.26
N GLU A 59 1.16 1.94 13.73
CA GLU A 59 0.30 1.84 14.92
C GLU A 59 -1.19 1.90 14.58
N GLU A 60 -1.59 2.80 13.68
CA GLU A 60 -2.99 3.04 13.33
C GLU A 60 -3.17 2.89 11.81
N VAL A 61 -2.84 1.70 11.29
CA VAL A 61 -2.99 1.38 9.87
C VAL A 61 -4.47 1.28 9.52
N TRP A 62 -4.90 2.15 8.61
CA TRP A 62 -6.28 2.15 8.13
C TRP A 62 -6.43 1.27 6.89
N VAL A 63 -5.50 1.36 5.94
CA VAL A 63 -5.52 0.55 4.72
C VAL A 63 -4.11 0.36 4.17
N ALA A 64 -3.86 -0.83 3.62
CA ALA A 64 -2.73 -1.12 2.74
C ALA A 64 -3.23 -1.52 1.35
N VAL A 65 -2.59 -0.99 0.31
CA VAL A 65 -2.97 -1.20 -1.08
C VAL A 65 -1.78 -1.76 -1.82
N LEU A 66 -2.02 -2.85 -2.56
CA LEU A 66 -1.06 -3.43 -3.50
C LEU A 66 -1.58 -3.17 -4.90
N ASN A 67 -0.81 -2.47 -5.72
CA ASN A 67 -1.04 -2.37 -7.17
C ASN A 67 -0.01 -3.23 -7.87
N VAL A 68 -0.47 -4.27 -8.55
CA VAL A 68 0.36 -5.18 -9.33
C VAL A 68 0.19 -4.87 -10.81
N THR A 69 1.31 -4.63 -11.48
CA THR A 69 1.38 -4.33 -12.91
C THR A 69 2.34 -5.32 -13.59
N GLY A 70 1.98 -5.82 -14.77
CA GLY A 70 2.74 -6.82 -15.51
C GLY A 70 1.90 -8.05 -15.87
N PRO A 71 2.53 -9.17 -16.24
CA PRO A 71 1.87 -10.37 -16.77
C PRO A 71 1.18 -11.22 -15.69
N LEU A 72 0.39 -10.62 -14.79
CA LEU A 72 -0.27 -11.32 -13.69
C LEU A 72 -1.38 -12.25 -14.22
N SER A 73 -1.29 -13.55 -13.90
CA SER A 73 -2.28 -14.57 -14.25
C SER A 73 -3.08 -15.08 -13.05
N GLY A 74 -2.60 -14.87 -11.82
CA GLY A 74 -3.32 -15.28 -10.61
C GLY A 74 -2.66 -14.79 -9.32
N TRP A 75 -3.41 -14.82 -8.21
CA TRP A 75 -2.91 -14.47 -6.87
C TRP A 75 -3.67 -15.22 -5.76
N SER A 76 -3.15 -15.22 -4.53
CA SER A 76 -3.74 -15.99 -3.43
C SER A 76 -4.76 -15.25 -2.54
N PHE A 77 -5.14 -14.02 -2.87
CA PHE A 77 -6.01 -13.19 -2.02
C PHE A 77 -7.52 -13.43 -2.20
N ALA A 78 -7.94 -13.96 -3.34
CA ALA A 78 -9.34 -14.26 -3.67
C ALA A 78 -9.54 -15.78 -3.84
N ASP A 79 -10.63 -16.21 -4.50
CA ASP A 79 -10.81 -17.57 -5.03
C ASP A 79 -9.83 -17.88 -6.19
N GLN A 80 -8.58 -17.44 -6.05
CA GLN A 80 -7.51 -17.42 -7.06
C GLN A 80 -7.85 -16.59 -8.31
N ALA A 81 -8.94 -15.82 -8.27
CA ALA A 81 -9.41 -14.98 -9.34
C ALA A 81 -8.82 -13.57 -9.27
N LEU A 82 -8.50 -13.00 -10.42
CA LEU A 82 -8.07 -11.61 -10.56
C LEU A 82 -9.30 -10.68 -10.66
N PRO A 83 -9.25 -9.50 -10.02
CA PRO A 83 -10.26 -8.48 -10.23
C PRO A 83 -10.15 -7.91 -11.65
N VAL A 84 -11.17 -7.18 -12.09
CA VAL A 84 -11.09 -6.42 -13.33
C VAL A 84 -9.91 -5.44 -13.23
N PRO A 85 -8.94 -5.47 -14.18
CA PRO A 85 -7.79 -4.58 -14.12
C PRO A 85 -8.23 -3.13 -14.31
N GLU A 86 -7.62 -2.22 -13.57
CA GLU A 86 -7.80 -0.79 -13.69
C GLU A 86 -6.73 -0.21 -14.64
N THR A 87 -7.08 0.82 -15.40
CA THR A 87 -6.16 1.51 -16.30
C THR A 87 -6.26 3.01 -16.08
N ALA A 88 -5.17 3.63 -15.63
CA ALA A 88 -5.10 5.08 -15.44
C ALA A 88 -4.49 5.74 -16.67
N ASP A 89 -5.21 6.66 -17.31
CA ASP A 89 -4.73 7.54 -18.39
C ASP A 89 -3.97 6.83 -19.54
N GLY A 90 -4.39 5.62 -19.92
CA GLY A 90 -3.74 4.83 -20.97
C GLY A 90 -2.44 4.13 -20.54
N GLY A 91 -2.15 4.08 -19.23
CA GLY A 91 -1.07 3.30 -18.65
C GLY A 91 -1.28 1.78 -18.77
N PRO A 92 -0.33 0.97 -18.28
CA PRO A 92 -0.49 -0.49 -18.28
C PRO A 92 -1.64 -0.92 -17.35
N PRO A 93 -2.31 -2.05 -17.64
CA PRO A 93 -3.34 -2.60 -16.77
C PRO A 93 -2.75 -2.99 -15.41
N SER A 94 -3.48 -2.66 -14.35
CA SER A 94 -3.07 -2.81 -12.96
C SER A 94 -4.13 -3.56 -12.16
N TYR A 95 -3.70 -4.49 -11.32
CA TYR A 95 -4.58 -5.25 -10.43
C TYR A 95 -4.44 -4.73 -9.00
N ILE A 96 -5.56 -4.32 -8.39
CA ILE A 96 -5.56 -3.67 -7.08
C ILE A 96 -6.10 -4.61 -6.00
N CYS A 97 -5.26 -4.90 -4.99
CA CYS A 97 -5.68 -5.55 -3.76
C CYS A 97 -5.71 -4.52 -2.62
N ARG A 98 -6.80 -4.49 -1.85
CA ARG A 98 -6.95 -3.63 -0.67
C ARG A 98 -7.04 -4.52 0.56
N LEU A 99 -6.11 -4.30 1.49
CA LEU A 99 -6.03 -5.00 2.76
C LEU A 99 -6.45 -4.02 3.86
N SER A 100 -7.49 -4.41 4.61
CA SER A 100 -8.01 -3.67 5.76
C SER A 100 -8.12 -4.59 6.96
N GLY A 101 -7.73 -4.11 8.14
CA GLY A 101 -7.81 -4.87 9.38
C GLY A 101 -6.59 -4.62 10.27
N SER A 102 -6.78 -4.76 11.58
CA SER A 102 -5.70 -4.69 12.56
C SER A 102 -5.00 -6.05 12.62
N SER A 103 -3.86 -6.21 11.97
CA SER A 103 -3.02 -7.40 12.12
C SER A 103 -1.60 -6.98 12.47
N SER A 104 -1.08 -7.55 13.55
CA SER A 104 0.35 -7.52 13.88
C SER A 104 1.14 -8.55 13.06
N GLU A 105 0.47 -9.37 12.26
CA GLU A 105 1.07 -10.44 11.47
C GLU A 105 1.36 -9.98 10.03
N ASN A 106 2.46 -10.49 9.47
CA ASN A 106 2.80 -10.27 8.07
C ASN A 106 1.81 -11.01 7.15
N TRP A 107 1.40 -10.37 6.06
CA TRP A 107 0.57 -11.03 5.04
C TRP A 107 1.46 -11.78 4.07
N THR A 108 1.31 -13.09 4.02
CA THR A 108 1.98 -13.95 3.04
C THR A 108 1.02 -14.30 1.92
N PHE A 109 1.48 -14.18 0.68
CA PHE A 109 0.70 -14.46 -0.51
C PHE A 109 1.60 -14.87 -1.67
N TRP A 110 1.01 -15.28 -2.78
CA TRP A 110 1.75 -15.52 -4.02
C TRP A 110 1.13 -14.76 -5.18
N LEU A 111 1.99 -14.42 -6.14
CA LEU A 111 1.66 -13.84 -7.43
C LEU A 111 2.11 -14.82 -8.51
N GLU A 112 1.25 -15.09 -9.48
CA GLU A 112 1.57 -15.93 -10.62
C GLU A 112 1.68 -15.06 -11.87
N ALA A 113 2.80 -15.20 -12.58
CA ALA A 113 3.01 -14.55 -13.87
C ALA A 113 2.89 -15.56 -15.00
N SER A 114 2.25 -15.15 -16.10
CA SER A 114 2.14 -15.94 -17.33
C SER A 114 3.39 -15.87 -18.21
N SER A 115 4.32 -14.95 -17.94
CA SER A 115 5.59 -14.79 -18.65
C SER A 115 6.76 -14.51 -17.68
N LEU A 116 7.98 -14.47 -18.23
CA LEU A 116 9.20 -14.09 -17.50
C LEU A 116 9.42 -12.58 -17.42
N GLU A 117 8.49 -11.77 -17.94
CA GLU A 117 8.55 -10.31 -17.79
C GLU A 117 8.37 -9.91 -16.31
N ASP A 118 8.82 -8.70 -16.01
CA ASP A 118 8.83 -8.15 -14.66
C ASP A 118 7.41 -7.97 -14.11
N LEU A 119 7.19 -8.41 -12.87
CA LEU A 119 6.03 -8.03 -12.09
C LEU A 119 6.39 -6.85 -11.20
N ARG A 120 5.76 -5.69 -11.44
CA ARG A 120 5.89 -4.53 -10.58
C ARG A 120 4.80 -4.54 -9.53
N VAL A 121 5.17 -4.40 -8.26
CA VAL A 121 4.25 -4.24 -7.14
C VAL A 121 4.52 -2.91 -6.46
N ASP A 122 3.57 -2.00 -6.55
CA ASP A 122 3.60 -0.76 -5.80
C ASP A 122 2.74 -0.93 -4.53
N VAL A 123 3.35 -0.65 -3.38
CA VAL A 123 2.73 -0.73 -2.05
C VAL A 123 2.43 0.67 -1.57
N ALA A 124 1.20 0.92 -1.13
CA ALA A 124 0.80 2.15 -0.47
C ALA A 124 0.10 1.84 0.86
N VAL A 125 0.57 2.42 1.95
CA VAL A 125 -0.01 2.24 3.29
C VAL A 125 -0.41 3.58 3.87
N LEU A 126 -1.61 3.63 4.45
CA LEU A 126 -2.12 4.79 5.17
C LEU A 126 -2.18 4.48 6.66
N ASP A 127 -1.46 5.29 7.43
CA ASP A 127 -1.45 5.27 8.88
C ASP A 127 -2.00 6.58 9.43
N GLN A 128 -2.86 6.52 10.44
CA GLN A 128 -3.53 7.69 11.02
C GLN A 128 -2.89 8.20 12.33
N TYR A 129 -1.75 7.62 12.71
CA TYR A 129 -1.10 7.99 13.94
C TYR A 129 -0.55 9.42 13.84
N MET A 130 -0.80 10.20 14.89
CA MET A 130 -0.34 11.58 14.99
C MET A 130 0.87 11.70 15.91
N VAL A 131 1.86 12.48 15.48
CA VAL A 131 3.05 12.83 16.27
C VAL A 131 3.14 14.35 16.47
N GLY A 132 3.88 14.75 17.51
CA GLY A 132 4.32 16.12 17.80
C GLY A 132 3.40 17.23 17.32
N ALA A 133 3.79 17.88 16.22
CA ALA A 133 3.09 19.05 15.68
C ALA A 133 1.63 18.76 15.26
N ALA A 134 1.33 17.57 14.73
CA ALA A 134 -0.02 17.20 14.31
C ALA A 134 -0.96 17.01 15.51
N LYS A 135 -0.48 16.35 16.59
CA LYS A 135 -1.23 16.24 17.86
C LYS A 135 -1.50 17.62 18.46
N LYS A 136 -0.50 18.50 18.45
CA LYS A 136 -0.64 19.88 18.96
C LYS A 136 -1.66 20.69 18.15
N LEU A 137 -1.60 20.59 16.81
CA LEU A 137 -2.54 21.28 15.92
C LEU A 137 -3.97 20.80 16.13
N LYS A 138 -4.20 19.48 16.24
CA LYS A 138 -5.52 18.92 16.58
C LYS A 138 -6.08 19.52 17.86
N GLY A 139 -5.25 19.67 18.90
CA GLY A 139 -5.66 20.25 20.18
C GLY A 139 -5.99 21.76 20.17
N LEU A 140 -5.77 22.47 19.06
CA LEU A 140 -6.17 23.88 18.91
C LEU A 140 -7.63 24.04 18.46
N PHE A 141 -8.25 22.98 17.96
CA PHE A 141 -9.63 23.01 17.50
C PHE A 141 -10.60 22.70 18.65
N PRO A 142 -11.82 23.27 18.64
CA PRO A 142 -12.88 22.92 19.59
C PRO A 142 -13.26 21.44 19.53
N ASP A 143 -13.76 20.88 20.63
CA ASP A 143 -14.10 19.45 20.77
C ASP A 143 -15.13 18.92 19.76
N TRP A 144 -15.95 19.80 19.17
CA TRP A 144 -16.94 19.42 18.16
C TRP A 144 -16.37 19.35 16.74
N VAL A 145 -15.11 19.75 16.54
CA VAL A 145 -14.43 19.71 15.24
C VAL A 145 -13.66 18.39 15.11
N ASP A 146 -13.93 17.65 14.04
CA ASP A 146 -13.12 16.50 13.67
C ASP A 146 -11.87 16.93 12.88
N VAL A 147 -10.73 16.33 13.21
CA VAL A 147 -9.44 16.59 12.57
C VAL A 147 -8.80 15.24 12.24
N THR A 148 -8.78 14.93 10.94
CA THR A 148 -8.09 13.75 10.41
C THR A 148 -6.67 14.13 10.00
N ALA A 149 -5.70 13.37 10.50
CA ALA A 149 -4.32 13.41 10.04
C ALA A 149 -3.91 12.01 9.60
N TYR A 150 -3.03 11.93 8.60
CA TYR A 150 -2.52 10.66 8.12
C TYR A 150 -1.12 10.82 7.55
N SER A 151 -0.39 9.71 7.58
CA SER A 151 0.88 9.52 6.90
C SER A 151 0.68 8.49 5.79
N SER A 152 1.23 8.78 4.61
CA SER A 152 1.20 7.85 3.47
C SER A 152 2.61 7.35 3.19
N PHE A 153 2.77 6.03 3.24
CA PHE A 153 4.02 5.34 2.92
C PHE A 153 3.87 4.68 1.57
N MET A 154 4.81 4.92 0.66
CA MET A 154 4.79 4.37 -0.70
C MET A 154 6.14 3.76 -1.05
N SER A 155 6.11 2.56 -1.63
CA SER A 155 7.30 1.87 -2.12
C SER A 155 6.96 1.05 -3.38
N SER A 156 7.98 0.76 -4.18
CA SER A 156 7.86 0.03 -5.44
C SER A 156 8.85 -1.12 -5.47
N TYR A 157 8.38 -2.29 -5.87
CA TYR A 157 9.14 -3.52 -5.97
C TYR A 157 9.00 -4.08 -7.38
N THR A 158 10.04 -4.75 -7.86
CA THR A 158 10.04 -5.44 -9.16
C THR A 158 10.58 -6.84 -8.94
N PHE A 159 9.84 -7.84 -9.41
CA PHE A 159 10.15 -9.25 -9.26
C PHE A 159 10.30 -9.92 -10.61
#